data_AF-A0A9D6SD08-F1
#
_entry.id   AF-A0A9D6SD08-F1
#
_cell.length_a   1.000
_cell.length_b   1.000
_cell.length_c   1.000
_cell.angle_alpha   90.00
_cell.angle_beta   90.00
_cell.angle_gamma   90.00
#
_symmetry.space_group_name_H-M   'P 1'
#
loop_
_entity.id
_entity.type
_entity.pdbx_description
1 polymer ?
#
loop_
_entity_poly.entity_id
_entity_poly.type
_entity_poly.pdbx_seq_one_letter_code
_entity_poly.pdbx_strand_id
1 'polypeptide(L)'
;PLRRGEWKSLLVGGQLFAAEHEFPVDPADPSLGSEREEPFGYTLWTQYQLARNLYLGARWDRTDFLRDDSQEHERIQPYVSWYTSEFFRIRAGYERMWSDDPLEDGHDQFRLEFNAVFGAHPPEPFWVNK
;
A
#
# COMPACT_ATOMS: atom_id res chain seq x y z
N PRO A 1 -31.00 -20.67 17.93
CA PRO A 1 -29.76 -20.05 18.45
C PRO A 1 -29.21 -19.04 17.43
N LEU A 2 -29.85 -17.86 17.39
CA LEU A 2 -29.55 -16.74 16.50
C LEU A 2 -28.57 -15.80 17.21
N ARG A 3 -27.49 -15.37 16.52
CA ARG A 3 -26.45 -14.41 16.97
C ARG A 3 -25.34 -14.93 17.91
N ARG A 4 -24.62 -15.98 17.50
CA ARG A 4 -23.23 -16.19 17.98
C ARG A 4 -22.27 -15.93 16.81
N GLY A 5 -21.47 -14.86 16.87
CA GLY A 5 -20.20 -14.79 16.13
C GLY A 5 -20.08 -13.83 14.92
N GLU A 6 -21.01 -12.92 14.64
CA GLU A 6 -20.84 -11.95 13.53
C GLU A 6 -20.13 -10.67 13.99
N TRP A 7 -18.89 -10.78 14.45
CA TRP A 7 -18.05 -9.59 14.65
C TRP A 7 -17.50 -9.15 13.30
N LYS A 8 -17.75 -7.89 12.93
CA LYS A 8 -17.12 -7.29 11.75
C LYS A 8 -15.85 -6.58 12.20
N SER A 9 -14.75 -6.90 11.54
CA SER A 9 -13.45 -6.34 11.86
C SER A 9 -13.14 -5.14 10.97
N LEU A 10 -12.60 -4.09 11.58
CA LEU A 10 -11.95 -2.99 10.89
C LEU A 10 -10.46 -3.07 11.23
N LEU A 11 -9.63 -3.20 10.20
CA LEU A 11 -8.18 -3.21 10.31
C LEU A 11 -7.67 -1.92 9.68
N VAL A 12 -6.75 -1.25 10.37
CA VAL A 12 -6.03 -0.09 9.87
C VAL A 12 -4.55 -0.29 10.15
N GLY A 13 -3.71 0.18 9.24
CA GLY A 13 -2.27 0.10 9.42
C GLY A 13 -1.57 1.02 8.45
N GLY A 14 -0.26 1.14 8.63
CA GLY A 14 0.55 1.98 7.77
C GLY A 14 2.02 1.94 8.12
N GLN A 15 2.80 2.62 7.29
CA GLN A 15 4.25 2.76 7.39
C GLN A 15 4.62 4.19 7.02
N LEU A 16 5.65 4.73 7.68
CA LEU A 16 6.27 6.01 7.36
C LEU A 16 7.71 5.74 6.92
N PHE A 17 8.19 6.53 5.97
CA PHE A 17 9.53 6.45 5.41
C PHE A 17 10.13 7.85 5.40
N ALA A 18 11.38 7.97 5.82
CA ALA A 18 12.13 9.22 5.73
C ALA A 18 13.56 8.86 5.29
N ALA A 19 14.13 9.67 4.43
CA ALA A 19 15.51 9.56 4.02
C ALA A 19 16.15 10.94 3.92
N GLU A 20 17.47 10.96 3.93
CA GLU A 20 18.28 12.14 3.71
C GLU A 20 19.38 11.76 2.73
N HIS A 21 19.55 12.54 1.67
CA HIS A 21 20.57 12.27 0.66
C HIS A 21 21.10 13.56 0.05
N GLU A 22 22.42 13.63 -0.13
CA GLU A 22 23.07 14.73 -0.86
C GLU A 22 23.30 14.31 -2.32
N PHE A 23 22.74 15.07 -3.26
CA PHE A 23 22.95 14.86 -4.68
C PHE A 23 23.92 15.91 -5.22
N PRO A 24 24.87 15.54 -6.10
CA PRO A 24 25.68 16.53 -6.79
C PRO A 24 24.78 17.39 -7.69
N VAL A 25 24.99 18.70 -7.67
CA VAL A 25 24.23 19.67 -8.50
C VAL A 25 24.33 19.30 -9.98
N ASP A 26 25.53 18.90 -10.42
CA ASP A 26 25.76 18.31 -11.74
C ASP A 26 26.45 16.94 -11.59
N PRO A 27 25.80 15.84 -12.02
CA PRO A 27 26.43 14.52 -12.05
C PRO A 27 27.72 14.45 -12.90
N ALA A 28 27.87 15.35 -13.88
CA ALA A 28 29.06 15.42 -14.75
C ALA A 28 30.21 16.23 -14.13
N ASP A 29 29.92 17.14 -13.18
CA ASP A 29 30.93 17.91 -12.44
C ASP A 29 30.60 18.01 -10.94
N PRO A 30 31.01 17.02 -10.13
CA PRO A 30 30.75 17.01 -8.70
C PRO A 30 31.42 18.15 -7.92
N SER A 31 32.31 18.93 -8.54
CA SER A 31 32.99 20.04 -7.87
C SER A 31 32.09 21.26 -7.68
N LEU A 32 30.95 21.31 -8.37
CA LEU A 32 29.95 22.38 -8.27
C LEU A 32 29.13 22.36 -6.96
N GLY A 33 29.33 21.35 -6.12
CA GLY A 33 28.67 21.20 -4.83
C GLY A 33 27.53 20.17 -4.85
N SER A 34 26.81 20.10 -3.73
CA SER A 34 25.68 19.21 -3.54
C SER A 34 24.44 19.96 -3.04
N GLU A 35 23.28 19.45 -3.43
CA GLU A 35 21.98 19.79 -2.87
C GLU A 35 21.54 18.66 -1.95
N ARG A 36 20.93 19.02 -0.82
CA ARG A 36 20.45 18.09 0.20
C ARG A 36 18.95 17.94 0.04
N GLU A 37 18.53 16.70 -0.14
CA GLU A 37 17.13 16.29 -0.26
C GLU A 37 16.73 15.47 0.96
N GLU A 38 15.51 15.69 1.46
CA GLU A 38 14.94 15.03 2.64
C GLU A 38 13.59 14.38 2.33
N PRO A 39 13.52 13.43 1.36
CA PRO A 39 12.27 12.89 0.91
C PRO A 39 11.56 12.09 2.01
N PHE A 40 10.25 12.31 2.10
CA PHE A 40 9.36 11.62 3.02
C PHE A 40 8.28 10.84 2.28
N GLY A 41 7.78 9.79 2.91
CA GLY A 41 6.66 9.05 2.38
C GLY A 41 5.88 8.30 3.43
N TYR A 42 4.67 7.91 3.05
CA TYR A 42 3.85 7.03 3.85
C TYR A 42 3.02 6.09 2.99
N THR A 43 2.68 4.97 3.60
CA THR A 43 1.65 4.05 3.15
C THR A 43 0.63 3.93 4.27
N LEU A 44 -0.64 4.16 3.98
CA LEU A 44 -1.76 3.87 4.86
C LEU A 44 -2.67 2.85 4.19
N TRP A 45 -3.23 1.93 4.95
CA TRP A 45 -4.23 1.01 4.45
C TRP A 45 -5.32 0.76 5.48
N THR A 46 -6.51 0.52 4.97
CA THR A 46 -7.68 0.16 5.76
C THR A 46 -8.39 -1.01 5.12
N GLN A 47 -8.97 -1.88 5.94
CA GLN A 47 -9.73 -3.02 5.48
C GLN A 47 -10.89 -3.33 6.42
N TYR A 48 -12.08 -3.41 5.85
CA TYR A 48 -13.33 -3.71 6.54
C TYR A 48 -13.89 -5.06 6.09
N GLN A 49 -14.28 -5.87 7.06
CA GLN A 49 -14.87 -7.19 6.84
C GLN A 49 -16.36 -7.07 6.50
N LEU A 50 -16.70 -7.36 5.24
CA LEU A 50 -18.09 -7.39 4.77
C LEU A 50 -18.79 -8.70 5.14
N ALA A 51 -18.07 -9.81 4.97
CA ALA A 51 -18.50 -11.16 5.32
C ALA A 51 -17.31 -11.96 5.87
N ARG A 52 -17.55 -13.19 6.34
CA ARG A 52 -16.52 -14.04 6.95
C ARG A 52 -15.23 -14.11 6.12
N ASN A 53 -15.34 -14.14 4.79
CA ASN A 53 -14.23 -14.27 3.86
C ASN A 53 -14.11 -13.14 2.82
N LEU A 54 -14.87 -12.05 2.97
CA LEU A 54 -14.90 -10.96 1.99
C LEU A 54 -14.60 -9.63 2.69
N TYR A 55 -13.65 -8.89 2.13
CA TYR A 55 -13.16 -7.66 2.70
C TYR A 55 -13.08 -6.56 1.64
N LEU A 56 -13.52 -5.37 2.00
CA LEU A 56 -13.32 -4.15 1.24
C LEU A 56 -12.20 -3.36 1.89
N GLY A 57 -11.26 -2.84 1.12
CA GLY A 57 -10.19 -2.02 1.64
C GLY A 57 -9.78 -0.93 0.68
N ALA A 58 -8.92 -0.05 1.18
CA ALA A 58 -8.27 0.97 0.40
C ALA A 58 -6.84 1.14 0.92
N ARG A 59 -5.92 1.43 -0.01
CA ARG A 59 -4.55 1.82 0.29
C ARG A 59 -4.31 3.21 -0.26
N TRP A 60 -3.59 4.01 0.50
CA TRP A 60 -3.13 5.33 0.13
C TRP A 60 -1.61 5.37 0.30
N ASP A 61 -0.90 5.69 -0.76
CA ASP A 61 0.53 5.90 -0.75
C ASP A 61 0.83 7.34 -1.17
N ARG A 62 1.74 8.00 -0.45
CA ARG A 62 2.29 9.30 -0.83
C ARG A 62 3.78 9.29 -0.60
N THR A 63 4.57 9.69 -1.58
CA THR A 63 6.03 9.70 -1.51
C THR A 63 6.59 10.89 -2.25
N ASP A 64 7.55 11.57 -1.65
CA ASP A 64 8.34 12.61 -2.31
C ASP A 64 9.37 11.96 -3.25
N PHE A 65 9.80 12.69 -4.29
CA PHE A 65 10.80 12.21 -5.24
C PHE A 65 12.19 12.23 -4.58
N LEU A 66 13.01 11.23 -4.88
CA LEU A 66 14.32 11.11 -4.23
C LEU A 66 15.30 12.23 -4.61
N ARG A 67 15.17 12.81 -5.80
CA ARG A 67 16.10 13.83 -6.34
C ARG A 67 15.58 15.25 -6.30
N ASP A 68 14.32 15.41 -5.91
CA ASP A 68 13.62 16.69 -5.83
C ASP A 68 12.44 16.48 -4.87
N ASP A 69 12.67 16.70 -3.59
CA ASP A 69 11.69 16.48 -2.53
C ASP A 69 10.52 17.49 -2.56
N SER A 70 10.58 18.48 -3.46
CA SER A 70 9.47 19.39 -3.75
C SER A 70 8.41 18.77 -4.67
N GLN A 71 8.74 17.68 -5.35
CA GLN A 71 7.83 16.91 -6.19
C GLN A 71 7.30 15.69 -5.45
N GLU A 72 6.01 15.41 -5.61
CA GLU A 72 5.36 14.29 -4.94
C GLU A 72 4.62 13.36 -5.88
N HIS A 73 4.38 12.17 -5.35
CA HIS A 73 3.62 11.12 -5.98
C HIS A 73 2.58 10.59 -5.01
N GLU A 74 1.32 10.56 -5.42
CA GLU A 74 0.19 10.08 -4.64
C GLU A 74 -0.57 8.97 -5.37
N ARG A 75 -0.95 7.92 -4.66
CA ARG A 75 -1.75 6.82 -5.20
C ARG A 75 -2.86 6.42 -4.24
N ILE A 76 -4.06 6.24 -4.76
CA ILE A 76 -5.16 5.60 -4.02
C ILE A 76 -5.59 4.32 -4.72
N GLN A 77 -5.73 3.25 -3.94
CA GLN A 77 -6.11 1.93 -4.43
C GLN A 77 -7.24 1.33 -3.60
N PRO A 78 -8.52 1.55 -3.94
CA PRO A 78 -9.59 0.70 -3.45
C PRO A 78 -9.46 -0.73 -3.97
N TYR A 79 -9.76 -1.70 -3.12
CA TYR A 79 -9.70 -3.12 -3.47
C TYR A 79 -10.72 -3.97 -2.71
N VAL A 80 -11.07 -5.10 -3.31
CA VAL A 80 -11.84 -6.17 -2.68
C VAL A 80 -10.96 -7.40 -2.56
N SER A 81 -10.90 -7.99 -1.36
CA SER A 81 -10.19 -9.23 -1.09
C SER A 81 -11.17 -10.34 -0.74
N TRP A 82 -11.05 -11.47 -1.42
CA TRP A 82 -11.83 -12.68 -1.18
C TRP A 82 -10.90 -13.83 -0.78
N TYR A 83 -11.14 -14.37 0.41
CA TYR A 83 -10.42 -15.52 0.95
C TYR A 83 -11.21 -16.79 0.61
N THR A 84 -10.79 -17.53 -0.42
CA THR A 84 -11.48 -18.78 -0.77
C THR A 84 -11.17 -19.87 0.24
N SER A 85 -9.99 -19.81 0.85
CA SER A 85 -9.56 -20.65 1.97
C SER A 85 -8.63 -19.84 2.89
N GLU A 86 -8.19 -20.46 3.98
CA GLU A 86 -7.15 -19.92 4.85
C GLU A 86 -5.81 -19.71 4.13
N PHE A 87 -5.57 -20.48 3.06
CA PHE A 87 -4.30 -20.50 2.33
C PHE A 87 -4.35 -19.76 1.01
N PHE A 88 -5.52 -19.26 0.60
CA PHE A 88 -5.69 -18.65 -0.71
C PHE A 88 -6.55 -17.39 -0.67
N ARG A 89 -5.99 -16.30 -1.18
CA ARG A 89 -6.64 -15.00 -1.30
C ARG A 89 -6.58 -14.52 -2.74
N ILE A 90 -7.72 -14.07 -3.24
CA ILE A 90 -7.84 -13.30 -4.47
C ILE A 90 -8.09 -11.84 -4.10
N ARG A 91 -7.42 -10.89 -4.74
CA ARG A 91 -7.70 -9.46 -4.57
C ARG A 91 -7.82 -8.78 -5.92
N ALA A 92 -8.88 -8.01 -6.10
CA ALA A 92 -9.05 -7.12 -7.24
C ALA A 92 -9.00 -5.68 -6.75
N GLY A 93 -8.24 -4.83 -7.42
CA GLY A 93 -8.08 -3.42 -7.07
C GLY A 93 -8.03 -2.53 -8.29
N TYR A 94 -8.47 -1.29 -8.09
CA TYR A 94 -8.28 -0.21 -9.04
C TYR A 94 -7.39 0.82 -8.38
N GLU A 95 -6.42 1.34 -9.10
CA GLU A 95 -5.44 2.30 -8.62
C GLU A 95 -5.54 3.56 -9.48
N ARG A 96 -5.62 4.71 -8.81
CA ARG A 96 -5.50 6.04 -9.42
C ARG A 96 -4.25 6.70 -8.87
N MET A 97 -3.46 7.27 -9.78
CA MET A 97 -2.19 7.90 -9.50
C MET A 97 -2.22 9.38 -9.88
N TRP A 98 -1.61 10.20 -9.03
CA TRP A 98 -1.33 11.62 -9.26
C TRP A 98 0.16 11.84 -9.00
N SER A 99 0.81 12.62 -9.87
CA SER A 99 2.24 12.84 -9.79
C SER A 99 2.58 14.22 -10.36
N ASP A 100 3.59 14.87 -9.82
CA ASP A 100 4.13 16.08 -10.43
C ASP A 100 4.96 15.78 -11.71
N ASP A 101 5.38 14.52 -11.91
CA ASP A 101 5.97 14.06 -13.17
C ASP A 101 4.86 13.88 -14.24
N PRO A 102 4.88 14.67 -15.33
CA PRO A 102 3.85 14.60 -16.39
C PRO A 102 3.76 13.25 -17.11
N LEU A 103 4.81 12.43 -17.07
CA LEU A 103 4.80 11.08 -17.65
C LEU A 103 4.05 10.08 -16.77
N GLU A 104 3.90 10.40 -15.49
CA GLU A 104 3.34 9.56 -14.45
C GLU A 104 1.98 10.07 -13.94
N ASP A 105 1.62 11.33 -14.20
CA ASP A 105 0.34 11.88 -13.74
C ASP A 105 -0.88 11.23 -14.42
N GLY A 106 -1.94 11.04 -13.63
CA GLY A 106 -3.24 10.61 -14.10
C GLY A 106 -3.33 9.16 -14.58
N HIS A 107 -2.33 8.32 -14.29
CA HIS A 107 -2.36 6.91 -14.64
C HIS A 107 -3.40 6.13 -13.83
N ASP A 108 -4.07 5.20 -14.52
CA ASP A 108 -5.04 4.28 -13.95
C ASP A 108 -4.58 2.84 -14.16
N GLN A 109 -4.67 2.02 -13.11
CA GLN A 109 -4.29 0.62 -13.18
C GLN A 109 -5.36 -0.27 -12.55
N PHE A 110 -5.70 -1.36 -13.24
CA PHE A 110 -6.46 -2.46 -12.65
C PHE A 110 -5.51 -3.60 -12.27
N ARG A 111 -5.61 -4.08 -11.02
CA ARG A 111 -4.75 -5.14 -10.50
C ARG A 111 -5.56 -6.33 -10.02
N LEU A 112 -5.15 -7.52 -10.44
CA LEU A 112 -5.66 -8.79 -9.96
C LEU A 112 -4.50 -9.56 -9.30
N GLU A 113 -4.62 -9.82 -8.00
CA GLU A 113 -3.61 -10.51 -7.21
C GLU A 113 -4.12 -11.87 -6.75
N PHE A 114 -3.28 -12.88 -6.85
CA PHE A 114 -3.49 -14.22 -6.30
C PHE A 114 -2.39 -14.51 -5.29
N ASN A 115 -2.77 -14.76 -4.04
CA ASN A 115 -1.83 -15.08 -2.97
C ASN A 115 -2.12 -16.48 -2.44
N ALA A 116 -1.11 -17.34 -2.50
CA ALA A 116 -1.14 -18.69 -1.95
C ALA A 116 -0.08 -18.82 -0.86
N VAL A 117 -0.46 -19.33 0.30
CA VAL A 117 0.45 -19.57 1.43
C VAL A 117 0.59 -21.08 1.63
N PHE A 118 1.83 -21.57 1.63
CA PHE A 118 2.16 -22.98 1.82
C PHE A 118 3.32 -23.12 2.83
N GLY A 119 3.20 -24.04 3.78
CA GLY A 119 4.21 -24.26 4.82
C GLY A 119 3.64 -24.88 6.10
N ALA A 120 4.52 -25.25 7.04
CA ALA A 120 4.12 -25.73 8.36
C ALA A 120 3.51 -24.56 9.16
N HIS A 121 2.19 -24.53 9.21
CA HIS A 121 1.42 -23.54 9.94
C HIS A 121 0.89 -24.19 11.24
N PRO A 122 1.20 -23.66 12.44
CA PRO A 122 0.44 -23.99 13.64
C PRO A 122 -1.02 -23.59 13.40
N PRO A 123 -2.03 -24.40 13.76
CA PRO A 123 -3.42 -24.06 13.47
C PRO A 123 -3.80 -22.70 14.09
N GLU A 124 -4.15 -21.73 13.23
CA GLU A 124 -4.71 -20.37 13.41
C GLU A 124 -3.70 -19.19 13.29
N PRO A 125 -4.10 -18.06 12.63
CA PRO A 125 -5.11 -17.13 13.16
C PRO A 125 -6.26 -16.77 12.20
N PHE A 126 -7.50 -17.09 12.60
CA PHE A 126 -8.72 -16.37 12.21
C PHE A 126 -8.61 -14.97 12.84
N TRP A 127 -8.26 -13.93 12.10
CA TRP A 127 -7.82 -12.66 12.72
C TRP A 127 -8.78 -11.94 13.69
N VAL A 128 -10.01 -12.40 13.92
CA VAL A 128 -10.60 -12.31 15.27
C VAL A 128 -11.50 -13.54 15.48
N ASN A 129 -11.25 -14.31 16.55
CA ASN A 129 -12.03 -15.37 17.22
C ASN A 129 -13.27 -16.00 16.53
N LYS A 130 -13.38 -17.34 16.70
CA LYS A 130 -14.57 -18.17 16.40
C LYS A 130 -15.90 -17.60 16.87
#